data_AF-A0A7Y3KNS2-F1
#
_entry.id   AF-A0A7Y3KNS2-F1
#
_cell.length_a   1.000
_cell.length_b   1.000
_cell.length_c   1.000
_cell.angle_alpha   90.00
_cell.angle_beta   90.00
_cell.angle_gamma   90.00
#
_symmetry.space_group_name_H-M   'P 1'
#
loop_
_entity.id
_entity.type
_entity.pdbx_description
1 polymer ?
#
loop_
_entity_poly.entity_id
_entity_poly.type
_entity_poly.pdbx_seq_one_letter_code
_entity_poly.pdbx_strand_id
1 'polypeptide(L)' 'DAMTGEIVDMFKAGIVEPFKVTRSALQNAASIGALILTTETLIADKPEPKKDSAGGGMPGGGMGGYDMM' A
#
# COMPACT_ATOMS: atom_id res chain seq x y z
N ASP A 1 19.80 22.05 3.05
CA ASP A 1 19.99 20.93 3.97
C ASP A 1 18.64 20.59 4.58
N ALA A 2 18.21 19.34 4.44
CA ALA A 2 16.91 18.90 4.94
C ALA A 2 16.84 18.86 6.48
N MET A 3 17.97 18.71 7.17
CA MET A 3 18.00 18.63 8.64
C MET A 3 17.85 20.00 9.30
N THR A 4 18.36 21.05 8.66
CA THR A 4 18.36 22.43 9.19
C THR A 4 17.37 23.35 8.48
N GLY A 5 16.90 22.97 7.30
CA GLY A 5 16.00 23.78 6.47
C GLY A 5 16.71 24.90 5.70
N GLU A 6 18.03 25.03 5.82
CA GLU A 6 18.79 26.08 5.14
C GLU A 6 18.98 25.77 3.65
N ILE A 7 18.98 26.81 2.81
CA ILE A 7 19.33 26.68 1.40
C ILE A 7 20.86 26.64 1.28
N VAL A 8 21.38 25.56 0.69
CA VAL A 8 22.82 25.32 0.56
C VAL A 8 23.18 24.84 -0.84
N ASP A 9 24.43 25.05 -1.23
CA ASP A 9 25.04 24.37 -2.39
C ASP A 9 25.24 22.89 -2.04
N MET A 10 24.42 22.03 -2.63
CA MET A 10 24.39 20.60 -2.29
C MET A 10 25.68 19.87 -2.67
N PHE A 11 26.36 20.28 -3.74
CA PHE A 11 27.63 19.67 -4.15
C PHE A 11 28.75 20.03 -3.18
N LYS A 12 28.86 21.31 -2.78
CA LYS A 12 29.85 21.74 -1.78
C LYS A 12 29.60 21.12 -0.42
N ALA A 13 28.33 20.92 -0.06
CA ALA A 13 27.94 20.24 1.17
C ALA A 13 28.14 18.71 1.13
N GLY A 14 28.53 18.14 -0.02
CA GLY A 14 28.67 16.69 -0.19
C GLY A 14 27.34 15.91 -0.19
N ILE A 15 26.21 16.61 -0.32
CA ILE A 15 24.88 16.03 -0.37
C ILE A 15 24.59 15.64 -1.82
N VAL A 16 25.09 14.47 -2.21
CA VAL A 16 24.97 13.94 -3.58
C VAL A 16 24.23 12.61 -3.56
N GLU A 17 23.44 12.35 -4.59
CA GLU A 17 22.74 11.07 -4.76
C GLU A 17 23.16 10.36 -6.05
N PRO A 18 23.13 9.01 -6.09
CA PRO A 18 23.43 8.27 -7.31
C PRO A 18 22.39 8.57 -8.40
N PHE A 19 22.84 8.83 -9.63
CA PHE A 19 21.97 9.14 -10.76
C PHE A 19 20.82 8.13 -10.98
N LYS A 20 21.08 6.84 -10.72
CA LYS A 20 20.08 5.78 -10.85
C LYS A 20 18.90 5.99 -9.89
N VAL A 21 19.13 6.54 -8.68
CA VAL A 21 18.10 6.75 -7.67
C VAL A 21 17.07 7.76 -8.18
N THR A 22 17.50 8.96 -8.56
CA THR A 22 16.61 10.02 -9.07
C THR A 22 15.88 9.57 -10.34
N ARG A 23 16.60 8.93 -11.27
CA ARG A 23 16.01 8.43 -12.52
C ARG A 23 14.92 7.40 -12.25
N SER A 24 15.21 6.37 -11.46
CA SER A 24 14.25 5.31 -11.19
C SER A 24 13.06 5.82 -10.37
N ALA A 25 13.28 6.73 -9.42
CA ALA A 25 12.20 7.35 -8.65
C ALA A 25 11.23 8.10 -9.57
N LEU A 26 11.74 8.94 -10.48
CA LEU A 26 10.91 9.69 -11.43
C LEU A 26 10.14 8.76 -12.38
N GLN A 27 10.83 7.75 -12.93
CA GLN A 27 10.20 6.79 -13.84
C GLN A 27 9.08 5.99 -13.17
N ASN A 28 9.29 5.53 -11.94
CA ASN A 28 8.28 4.78 -11.18
C ASN A 28 7.09 5.67 -10.82
N ALA A 29 7.34 6.92 -10.41
CA ALA A 29 6.29 7.90 -10.13
C ALA A 29 5.45 8.19 -11.38
N ALA A 30 6.10 8.41 -12.53
CA ALA A 30 5.41 8.61 -13.80
C ALA A 30 4.60 7.36 -14.22
N SER A 31 5.11 6.15 -13.98
CA SER A 31 4.41 4.91 -14.28
C SER A 31 3.12 4.76 -13.47
N ILE A 32 3.16 5.01 -12.16
CA ILE A 32 1.96 4.97 -11.32
C ILE A 32 1.01 6.11 -11.68
N GLY A 33 1.53 7.31 -11.91
CA GLY A 33 0.73 8.45 -12.36
C GLY A 33 -0.05 8.14 -13.63
N ALA A 34 0.61 7.55 -14.63
CA ALA A 34 -0.04 7.12 -15.87
C ALA A 34 -1.13 6.07 -15.61
N LEU A 35 -0.83 5.02 -14.82
CA LEU A 35 -1.79 3.99 -14.45
C LEU A 35 -3.05 4.60 -13.81
N ILE A 36 -2.89 5.46 -12.82
CA ILE A 36 -4.01 6.08 -12.10
C ILE A 36 -4.83 6.99 -13.02
N LEU A 37 -4.18 7.82 -13.83
CA LEU A 37 -4.86 8.75 -14.74
C LEU A 37 -5.70 8.04 -15.81
N THR A 38 -5.29 6.83 -16.22
CA THR A 38 -6.02 6.05 -17.23
C THR A 38 -6.98 5.02 -16.62
N THR A 39 -7.07 4.94 -15.29
CA THR A 39 -7.96 4.00 -14.61
C THR A 39 -9.28 4.68 -14.29
N GLU A 40 -10.32 4.36 -15.04
CA GLU A 40 -11.66 4.95 -14.89
C GLU A 40 -12.45 4.40 -13.69
N THR A 41 -12.14 3.19 -13.21
CA THR A 41 -12.88 2.54 -12.12
C THR A 41 -12.01 1.59 -11.32
N LEU A 42 -12.21 1.58 -9.99
CA LEU A 42 -11.62 0.63 -9.05
C LEU A 42 -12.75 -0.11 -8.33
N ILE A 43 -12.70 -1.44 -8.34
CA ILE A 43 -13.64 -2.29 -7.61
C ILE A 43 -12.89 -2.87 -6.41
N ALA A 44 -13.49 -2.79 -5.23
CA ALA A 44 -12.96 -3.37 -4.00
C ALA A 44 -14.05 -4.19 -3.32
N ASP A 45 -13.65 -5.30 -2.69
CA ASP A 45 -14.55 -6.13 -1.89
C ASP A 45 -14.99 -5.37 -0.64
N LYS A 46 -16.25 -5.57 -0.25
CA LYS A 46 -16.77 -5.02 1.00
C LYS A 46 -16.06 -5.69 2.17
N PRO A 47 -15.54 -4.94 3.16
CA PRO A 47 -14.98 -5.53 4.36
C PRO A 47 -15.97 -6.50 5.00
N GLU A 48 -15.51 -7.71 5.30
CA GLU A 48 -16.33 -8.65 6.06
C GLU A 48 -16.62 -8.06 7.44
N PRO A 49 -17.86 -8.20 7.96
CA PRO A 49 -18.11 -7.89 9.35
C PRO A 49 -17.14 -8.72 10.19
N LYS A 50 -16.43 -8.06 11.11
CA LYS A 50 -15.63 -8.78 12.11
C LYS A 50 -16.56 -9.79 12.75
N LYS A 51 -16.28 -11.08 12.58
CA LYS A 51 -16.90 -12.09 13.44
C LYS A 51 -16.52 -11.67 14.85
N ASP A 52 -17.49 -11.23 15.63
CA ASP A 52 -17.34 -11.24 17.07
C ASP A 52 -16.85 -12.64 17.39
N SER A 53 -15.61 -12.75 17.87
CA SER A 53 -15.10 -14.02 18.39
C SER A 53 -16.12 -14.45 19.42
N ALA A 54 -17.00 -15.38 19.04
CA ALA A 54 -18.08 -15.84 19.87
C ALA A 54 -17.44 -16.42 21.12
N GLY A 55 -17.41 -15.61 22.17
CA GLY A 55 -17.21 -16.09 23.51
C GLY A 55 -18.33 -17.08 23.80
N GLY A 56 -17.95 -18.28 24.23
CA GLY A 56 -18.87 -19.22 24.85
C GLY A 56 -18.89 -20.60 24.21
N GLY A 57 -18.22 -21.55 24.89
CA GLY A 57 -18.74 -22.88 25.15
C GLY A 57 -18.81 -23.87 23.97
N MET A 58 -17.89 -24.82 23.96
CA MET A 58 -18.16 -26.14 23.37
C MET A 58 -19.19 -26.86 24.25
N PRO A 59 -20.23 -27.54 23.71
CA PRO A 59 -20.06 -28.95 23.36
C PRO A 59 -20.95 -29.49 22.20
N GLY A 60 -20.36 -30.34 21.35
CA GLY A 60 -21.06 -31.53 20.84
C GLY A 60 -21.77 -31.44 19.48
N GLY A 61 -21.29 -32.29 18.55
CA GLY A 61 -22.15 -33.17 17.76
C GLY A 61 -22.79 -32.64 16.48
N GLY A 62 -22.56 -33.37 15.37
CA GLY A 62 -23.60 -33.57 14.36
C GLY A 62 -23.44 -32.82 13.03
N MET A 63 -22.81 -33.53 12.08
CA MET A 63 -23.40 -33.81 10.76
C MET A 63 -23.96 -32.65 9.91
N GLY A 64 -23.21 -32.34 8.85
CA GLY A 64 -23.78 -32.46 7.50
C GLY A 64 -24.31 -31.16 6.85
N GLY A 65 -23.94 -31.00 5.58
CA GLY A 65 -24.74 -30.24 4.63
C GLY A 65 -23.97 -29.16 3.89
N TYR A 66 -23.46 -29.52 2.71
CA TYR A 66 -23.41 -28.69 1.50
C TYR A 66 -24.04 -27.28 1.63
N ASP A 67 -23.27 -26.24 1.35
CA ASP A 67 -23.84 -25.12 0.61
C ASP A 67 -22.83 -24.61 -0.42
N MET A 68 -23.18 -24.92 -1.66
CA MET A 68 -22.58 -24.42 -2.88
C MET A 68 -23.71 -23.60 -3.52
N MET A 69 -23.74 -22.30 -3.21
CA MET A 69 -24.33 -21.22 -4.00
C MET A 69 -23.90 -19.87 -3.43
#